data_AF-A0A6B2GCR0-F1
#
_entry.id   AF-A0A6B2GCR0-F1
#
_cell.length_a   1.000
_cell.length_b   1.000
_cell.length_c   1.000
_cell.angle_alpha   90.00
_cell.angle_beta   90.00
_cell.angle_gamma   90.00
#
_symmetry.space_group_name_H-M   'P 1'
#
loop_
_entity.id
_entity.type
_entity.pdbx_description
1 polymer ?
#
loop_
_entity_poly.entity_id
_entity_poly.type
_entity_poly.pdbx_seq_one_letter_code
_entity_poly.pdbx_strand_id
1 'polypeptide(L)'
;MSVPTKNKKDDESNIDSLKCEISDDSHKVDLTVLLARLHTDIQNGLTDAHAAEVLRINGPNCLTPPKKTPEIVKFLKALFTGFSLLLVVGAVLCFIAYTISYVDNPATS
;
A
#
# COMPACT_ATOMS: atom_id res chain seq x y z
N MET A 1 -1.12 5.21 21.94
CA MET A 1 -1.39 5.75 20.60
C MET A 1 -1.64 4.57 19.67
N SER A 2 -2.90 4.20 19.44
CA SER A 2 -3.29 3.02 18.67
C SER A 2 -3.22 3.36 17.18
N VAL A 3 -2.29 2.77 16.45
CA VAL A 3 -2.16 2.98 14.99
C VAL A 3 -3.28 2.20 14.29
N PRO A 4 -4.19 2.86 13.54
CA PRO A 4 -5.23 2.16 12.81
C PRO A 4 -4.61 1.38 11.63
N THR A 5 -4.79 0.06 11.61
CA THR A 5 -4.40 -0.81 10.51
C THR A 5 -5.40 -0.67 9.36
N LYS A 6 -5.15 0.27 8.44
CA LYS A 6 -5.96 0.48 7.21
C LYS A 6 -5.80 -0.71 6.26
N ASN A 7 -6.91 -1.24 5.74
CA ASN A 7 -6.95 -2.44 4.93
C ASN A 7 -6.84 -2.08 3.43
N LYS A 8 -6.15 -2.91 2.63
CA LYS A 8 -5.68 -2.54 1.28
C LYS A 8 -6.82 -2.33 0.27
N LYS A 9 -7.97 -2.98 0.49
CA LYS A 9 -9.17 -2.86 -0.37
C LYS A 9 -9.82 -1.48 -0.26
N ASP A 10 -9.85 -0.94 0.95
CA ASP A 10 -10.45 0.35 1.28
C ASP A 10 -9.64 1.49 0.65
N ASP A 11 -8.31 1.37 0.64
CA ASP A 11 -7.40 2.30 -0.04
C ASP A 11 -7.70 2.33 -1.55
N GLU A 12 -7.70 1.16 -2.21
CA GLU A 12 -7.92 1.04 -3.67
C GLU A 12 -9.28 1.60 -4.14
N SER A 13 -10.35 1.34 -3.38
CA SER A 13 -11.69 1.89 -3.67
C SER A 13 -11.78 3.41 -3.49
N ASN A 14 -10.99 3.98 -2.58
CA ASN A 14 -10.95 5.43 -2.35
C ASN A 14 -10.22 6.14 -3.50
N ILE A 15 -9.06 5.61 -3.91
CA ILE A 15 -8.27 6.18 -5.03
C ILE A 15 -9.06 6.16 -6.33
N ASP A 16 -9.81 5.10 -6.61
CA ASP A 16 -10.62 5.03 -7.83
C ASP A 16 -11.80 6.03 -7.82
N SER A 17 -12.36 6.32 -6.65
CA SER A 17 -13.37 7.38 -6.49
C SER A 17 -12.74 8.78 -6.69
N LEU A 18 -11.53 9.00 -6.16
CA LEU A 18 -10.78 10.26 -6.26
C LEU A 18 -10.29 10.59 -7.69
N LYS A 19 -10.00 9.56 -8.51
CA LYS A 19 -9.56 9.74 -9.91
C LYS A 19 -10.64 10.32 -10.82
N CYS A 20 -11.92 10.14 -10.47
CA CYS A 20 -13.05 10.52 -11.31
C CYS A 20 -13.51 11.98 -11.14
N GLU A 21 -13.05 12.71 -10.11
CA GLU A 21 -13.58 14.05 -9.79
C GLU A 21 -12.65 15.23 -10.17
N ILE A 22 -11.41 14.99 -10.61
CA ILE A 22 -10.48 16.08 -10.97
C ILE A 22 -10.52 16.33 -12.49
N SER A 23 -11.41 17.22 -12.91
CA SER A 23 -11.35 17.83 -14.24
C SER A 23 -10.48 19.10 -14.17
N ASP A 24 -9.18 18.98 -14.45
CA ASP A 24 -8.26 20.12 -14.46
C ASP A 24 -8.31 20.91 -15.79
N ASP A 25 -8.68 22.19 -15.71
CA ASP A 25 -8.80 23.14 -16.84
C ASP A 25 -7.54 23.99 -17.08
N SER A 26 -6.45 23.74 -16.33
CA SER A 26 -5.23 24.53 -16.37
C SER A 26 -4.60 24.69 -17.77
N HIS A 27 -4.84 23.75 -18.69
CA HIS A 27 -4.35 23.80 -20.07
C HIS A 27 -5.27 24.55 -21.05
N LYS A 28 -6.46 24.99 -20.62
CA LYS A 28 -7.45 25.70 -21.46
C LYS A 28 -7.48 27.21 -21.21
N VAL A 29 -6.88 27.66 -20.11
CA VAL A 29 -6.86 29.06 -19.70
C VAL A 29 -5.67 29.81 -20.30
N ASP A 30 -5.84 31.12 -20.47
CA ASP A 30 -4.79 32.01 -20.95
C ASP A 30 -3.61 32.08 -19.96
N LEU A 31 -2.39 32.30 -20.48
CA LEU A 31 -1.16 32.38 -19.69
C LEU A 31 -1.27 33.44 -18.58
N THR A 32 -1.85 34.60 -18.86
CA THR A 32 -1.98 35.68 -17.87
C THR A 32 -2.82 35.25 -16.65
N VAL A 33 -3.90 34.52 -16.91
CA VAL A 33 -4.78 33.97 -15.87
C VAL A 33 -4.09 32.83 -15.13
N LEU A 34 -3.34 31.98 -15.84
CA LEU A 34 -2.59 30.88 -15.23
C LEU A 34 -1.50 31.38 -14.28
N LEU A 35 -0.73 32.39 -14.67
CA LEU A 35 0.31 32.99 -13.83
C LEU A 35 -0.27 33.65 -12.58
N ALA A 36 -1.42 34.31 -12.72
CA ALA A 36 -2.14 34.88 -11.59
C ALA A 36 -2.64 33.79 -10.62
N ARG A 37 -3.13 32.65 -11.13
CA ARG A 37 -3.55 31.50 -10.29
C ARG A 37 -2.38 30.81 -9.59
N LEU A 38 -1.25 30.65 -10.27
CA LEU A 38 -0.05 29.97 -9.74
C LEU A 38 0.89 30.90 -8.96
N HIS A 39 0.62 32.21 -8.94
CA HIS A 39 1.45 33.22 -8.29
C HIS A 39 2.92 33.16 -8.75
N THR A 40 3.14 32.92 -10.05
CA THR A 40 4.47 32.75 -10.66
C THR A 40 4.69 33.72 -11.81
N ASP A 41 5.95 34.03 -12.10
CA ASP A 41 6.37 34.82 -13.25
C ASP A 41 6.97 33.92 -14.35
N ILE A 42 6.86 34.31 -15.63
CA ILE A 42 7.43 33.54 -16.75
C ILE A 42 8.94 33.68 -16.83
N GLN A 43 9.46 34.89 -16.59
CA GLN A 43 10.86 35.22 -16.81
C GLN A 43 11.72 34.86 -15.60
N ASN A 44 11.22 35.17 -14.39
CA ASN A 44 11.98 35.01 -13.16
C ASN A 44 11.53 33.81 -12.30
N GLY A 45 10.41 33.16 -12.65
CA GLY A 45 9.89 32.02 -11.90
C GLY A 45 9.39 32.39 -10.50
N LEU A 46 9.53 31.44 -9.57
CA LEU A 46 9.15 31.59 -8.16
C LEU A 46 10.37 32.01 -7.32
N THR A 47 10.15 32.82 -6.29
CA THR A 47 11.22 33.17 -5.35
C THR A 47 11.62 31.98 -4.47
N ASP A 48 12.89 31.89 -4.08
CA ASP A 48 13.40 30.79 -3.25
C ASP A 48 12.64 30.65 -1.93
N ALA A 49 12.25 31.77 -1.31
CA ALA A 49 11.46 31.79 -0.09
C ALA A 49 10.06 31.20 -0.31
N HIS A 50 9.41 31.52 -1.43
CA HIS A 50 8.09 30.99 -1.74
C HIS A 50 8.15 29.52 -2.13
N ALA A 51 9.17 29.10 -2.88
CA ALA A 51 9.41 27.71 -3.22
C ALA A 51 9.62 26.83 -1.96
N ALA A 52 10.38 27.32 -0.98
CA ALA A 52 10.59 26.63 0.29
C ALA A 52 9.29 26.47 1.10
N GLU A 53 8.43 27.49 1.13
CA GLU A 53 7.14 27.41 1.82
C GLU A 53 6.18 26.44 1.12
N VAL A 54 6.11 26.49 -0.22
CA VAL A 54 5.31 25.54 -1.02
C VAL A 54 5.77 24.10 -0.80
N LEU A 55 7.09 23.87 -0.70
CA LEU A 55 7.67 22.55 -0.40
C LEU A 55 7.31 22.07 1.01
N ARG A 56 7.27 22.98 1.99
CA ARG A 56 6.89 22.67 3.37
C ARG A 56 5.41 22.28 3.49
N ILE A 57 4.55 22.93 2.72
CA ILE A 57 3.09 22.68 2.72
C ILE A 57 2.73 21.41 1.94
N ASN A 58 3.21 21.29 0.69
CA ASN A 58 2.81 20.19 -0.20
C ASN A 58 3.66 18.93 0.00
N GLY A 59 4.83 19.07 0.61
CA GLY A 59 5.82 17.99 0.70
C GLY A 59 6.61 17.79 -0.61
N PRO A 60 7.57 16.86 -0.61
CA PRO A 60 8.38 16.58 -1.78
C PRO A 60 7.50 16.02 -2.92
N ASN A 61 7.73 16.50 -4.14
CA ASN A 61 7.12 15.96 -5.35
C ASN A 61 7.74 14.59 -5.71
N CYS A 62 7.53 13.60 -4.85
CA CYS A 62 8.01 12.24 -5.00
C CYS A 62 6.87 11.27 -4.68
N LEU A 63 6.63 10.33 -5.60
CA LEU A 63 5.68 9.26 -5.36
C LEU A 63 6.16 8.42 -4.18
N THR A 64 5.35 8.36 -3.13
CA THR A 64 5.69 7.54 -1.96
C THR A 64 5.74 6.07 -2.40
N PRO A 65 6.88 5.37 -2.23
CA PRO A 65 6.99 3.99 -2.66
C PRO A 65 5.98 3.12 -1.91
N PRO A 66 5.34 2.14 -2.57
CA PRO A 66 4.35 1.30 -1.92
C PRO A 66 5.01 0.54 -0.77
N LYS A 67 4.27 0.40 0.34
CA LYS A 67 4.74 -0.32 1.54
C LYS A 67 5.25 -1.71 1.14
N LYS A 68 6.57 -1.93 1.23
CA LYS A 68 7.18 -3.23 0.97
C LYS A 68 6.79 -4.16 2.12
N THR A 69 6.07 -5.23 1.82
CA THR A 69 5.93 -6.34 2.76
C THR A 69 7.24 -7.15 2.79
N PRO A 70 7.67 -7.64 3.96
CA PRO A 70 8.85 -8.49 4.05
C PRO A 70 8.62 -9.80 3.27
N GLU A 71 9.69 -10.35 2.70
CA GLU A 71 9.60 -11.47 1.75
C GLU A 71 9.05 -12.75 2.38
N ILE A 72 9.32 -12.98 3.66
CA ILE A 72 8.79 -14.12 4.43
C ILE A 72 7.25 -14.07 4.47
N VAL A 73 6.66 -12.88 4.59
CA VAL A 73 5.20 -12.71 4.60
C VAL A 73 4.61 -13.02 3.21
N LYS A 74 5.34 -12.71 2.13
CA LYS A 74 4.92 -13.08 0.77
C LYS A 74 4.99 -14.59 0.56
N PHE A 75 6.03 -15.25 1.07
CA PHE A 75 6.20 -16.69 1.01
C PHE A 75 5.11 -17.44 1.79
N LEU A 76 4.84 -17.05 3.04
CA LEU A 76 3.76 -17.64 3.84
C LEU A 76 2.41 -17.47 3.15
N LYS A 77 2.13 -16.30 2.56
CA LYS A 77 0.89 -16.09 1.81
C LYS A 77 0.77 -17.03 0.60
N ALA A 78 1.88 -17.39 -0.05
CA ALA A 78 1.90 -18.36 -1.13
C ALA A 78 1.73 -19.81 -0.64
N LEU A 79 2.19 -20.14 0.58
CA LEU A 79 2.01 -21.47 1.17
C LEU A 79 0.57 -21.75 1.63
N PHE A 80 -0.17 -20.73 2.05
CA PHE A 80 -1.55 -20.88 2.54
C PHE A 80 -2.63 -20.50 1.52
N THR A 81 -2.28 -20.28 0.25
CA THR A 81 -3.26 -19.96 -0.81
C THR A 81 -3.54 -21.17 -1.71
N GLY A 82 -4.79 -21.28 -2.19
CA GLY A 82 -5.21 -22.32 -3.14
C GLY A 82 -5.10 -23.74 -2.60
N PHE A 83 -4.43 -24.62 -3.36
CA PHE A 83 -4.34 -26.06 -3.07
C PHE A 83 -3.36 -26.40 -1.93
N SER A 84 -2.31 -25.60 -1.73
CA SER A 84 -1.33 -25.83 -0.67
C SER A 84 -1.95 -25.84 0.74
N LEU A 85 -3.08 -25.15 0.93
CA LEU A 85 -3.84 -25.18 2.18
C LEU A 85 -4.36 -26.59 2.51
N LEU A 86 -4.83 -27.35 1.52
CA LEU A 86 -5.30 -28.72 1.72
C LEU A 86 -4.16 -29.63 2.18
N LEU A 87 -2.97 -29.46 1.60
CA LEU A 87 -1.78 -30.22 1.98
C LEU A 87 -1.34 -29.90 3.41
N VAL A 88 -1.38 -28.63 3.82
CA VAL A 88 -1.02 -28.23 5.19
C VAL A 88 -2.03 -28.79 6.19
N VAL A 89 -3.33 -28.73 5.91
CA VAL A 89 -4.36 -29.32 6.78
C VAL A 89 -4.19 -30.85 6.89
N GLY A 90 -3.91 -31.52 5.76
CA GLY A 90 -3.65 -32.97 5.75
C GLY A 90 -2.40 -33.36 6.54
N ALA A 91 -1.31 -32.58 6.42
CA ALA A 91 -0.08 -32.79 7.18
C ALA A 91 -0.31 -32.61 8.69
N VAL A 92 -1.04 -31.58 9.09
CA VAL A 92 -1.43 -31.34 10.49
C VAL A 92 -2.28 -32.50 11.01
N LEU A 93 -3.26 -32.97 10.24
CA LEU A 93 -4.12 -34.09 10.63
C LEU A 93 -3.34 -35.40 10.80
N CYS A 94 -2.38 -35.69 9.91
CA CYS A 94 -1.47 -36.84 10.05
C CYS A 94 -0.61 -36.75 11.31
N PHE A 95 -0.08 -35.57 11.62
CA PHE A 95 0.70 -35.36 12.85
C PHE A 95 -0.14 -35.59 14.11
N ILE A 96 -1.39 -35.11 14.12
CA ILE A 96 -2.32 -35.32 15.24
C ILE A 96 -2.64 -36.81 15.40
N ALA A 97 -2.99 -37.51 14.31
CA ALA A 97 -3.27 -38.94 14.35
C ALA A 97 -2.06 -39.74 14.85
N TYR A 98 -0.85 -39.44 14.36
CA TYR A 98 0.38 -40.08 14.83
C TYR A 98 0.62 -39.81 16.32
N THR A 99 0.42 -38.57 16.78
CA THR A 99 0.58 -38.21 18.20
C THR A 99 -0.39 -39.00 19.07
N ILE A 100 -1.64 -39.17 18.63
CA ILE A 100 -2.63 -39.99 19.36
C ILE A 100 -2.21 -41.46 19.38
N SER A 101 -1.81 -42.03 18.25
CA SER A 101 -1.34 -43.43 18.20
C SER A 101 -0.09 -43.67 19.04
N TYR A 102 0.83 -42.71 19.09
CA TYR A 102 2.05 -42.76 19.90
C TYR A 102 1.75 -42.70 21.40
N VAL A 103 0.78 -41.87 21.82
CA VAL A 103 0.37 -41.76 23.22
C VAL A 103 -0.47 -42.95 23.67
N ASP A 104 -1.33 -43.47 22.80
CA ASP A 104 -2.22 -44.62 23.08
C ASP A 104 -1.46 -45.96 23.12
N ASN A 105 -0.36 -46.08 22.38
CA ASN A 105 0.51 -47.26 22.38
C ASN A 105 1.94 -46.88 22.81
N PRO A 106 2.26 -46.89 24.11
CA PRO A 106 3.65 -46.67 24.57
C PRO A 106 4.60 -47.84 24.24
N ALA A 107 4.19 -48.80 23.41
CA ALA A 107 4.91 -50.03 23.11
C ALA A 107 4.93 -50.33 21.59
N THR A 108 5.59 -49.46 20.82
CA THR A 108 6.18 -49.85 19.54
C THR A 108 7.66 -49.50 19.60
N SER A 109 8.43 -50.48 20.08
CA SER A 109 9.88 -50.58 19.87
C SER A 109 10.20 -51.00 18.44
#